data_AF-A0A9E0H760-F1
#
_entry.id   AF-A0A9E0H760-F1
#
_cell.length_a   1.000
_cell.length_b   1.000
_cell.length_c   1.000
_cell.angle_alpha   90.00
_cell.angle_beta   90.00
_cell.angle_gamma   90.00
#
_symmetry.space_group_name_H-M   'P 1'
#
loop_
_entity.id
_entity.type
_entity.pdbx_description
1 polymer ?
#
loop_
_entity_poly.entity_id
_entity_poly.type
_entity_poly.pdbx_seq_one_letter_code
_entity_poly.pdbx_strand_id
1 'polypeptide(L)'
;MKTLVTIAASALAGALVVVACSDDAPRPADADAGVCTCPPAEAPITASRLHRVDSGTVVVPILSRAEAAVACPAGELLLGGSCYIDVDESVRQVYLREAAITPEPASAPADGWYCNYGNASDLGTAMVRAQALCLRP
;
A
#
# COMPACT_ATOMS: atom_id res chain seq x y z
N MET A 1 -38.94 29.28 4.75
CA MET A 1 -37.93 30.27 4.27
C MET A 1 -36.60 30.23 5.05
N LYS A 2 -36.55 29.89 6.34
CA LYS A 2 -35.28 29.81 7.11
C LYS A 2 -34.37 28.60 6.80
N THR A 3 -34.92 27.51 6.28
CA THR A 3 -34.19 26.26 5.99
C THR A 3 -33.43 26.26 4.65
N LEU A 4 -33.82 27.10 3.69
CA LEU A 4 -33.14 27.21 2.39
C LEU A 4 -31.86 28.05 2.47
N VAL A 5 -31.83 29.03 3.38
CA VAL A 5 -30.67 29.92 3.60
C VAL A 5 -29.50 29.16 4.25
N THR A 6 -29.81 28.17 5.10
CA THR A 6 -28.81 27.36 5.79
C THR A 6 -28.12 26.35 4.87
N ILE A 7 -28.85 25.76 3.92
CA ILE A 7 -28.30 24.80 2.94
C ILE A 7 -27.37 25.49 1.94
N ALA A 8 -27.72 26.70 1.49
CA ALA A 8 -26.88 27.48 0.58
C ALA A 8 -25.56 27.90 1.24
N ALA A 9 -25.59 28.28 2.52
CA ALA A 9 -24.38 28.64 3.27
C ALA A 9 -23.42 27.46 3.46
N SER A 10 -23.92 26.25 3.73
CA SER A 10 -23.08 25.05 3.86
C SER A 10 -22.48 24.58 2.54
N ALA A 11 -23.21 24.73 1.43
CA ALA A 11 -22.70 24.36 0.11
C ALA A 11 -21.59 25.29 -0.37
N LEU A 12 -21.70 26.60 -0.10
CA LEU A 12 -20.66 27.59 -0.40
C LEU A 12 -19.42 27.41 0.48
N ALA A 13 -19.58 27.12 1.77
CA ALA A 13 -18.46 26.83 2.66
C ALA A 13 -17.73 25.53 2.25
N GLY A 14 -18.47 24.49 1.86
CA GLY A 14 -17.88 23.24 1.36
C GLY A 14 -17.12 23.41 0.05
N ALA A 15 -17.66 24.19 -0.90
CA ALA A 15 -16.99 24.47 -2.17
C ALA A 15 -15.71 25.31 -1.99
N LEU A 16 -15.69 26.28 -1.08
CA LEU A 16 -14.50 27.09 -0.78
C LEU A 16 -13.36 26.25 -0.18
N VAL A 17 -13.66 25.25 0.64
CA VAL A 17 -12.63 24.37 1.23
C VAL A 17 -12.04 23.42 0.17
N VAL A 18 -12.84 22.93 -0.77
CA VAL A 18 -12.38 21.99 -1.82
C VAL A 18 -11.53 22.70 -2.87
N VAL A 19 -11.84 23.96 -3.21
CA VAL A 19 -11.06 24.74 -4.19
C VAL A 19 -9.69 25.17 -3.63
N ALA A 20 -9.55 25.37 -2.33
CA ALA A 20 -8.29 25.84 -1.72
C ALA A 20 -7.18 24.78 -1.60
N CYS A 21 -7.48 23.49 -1.77
CA CYS A 21 -6.47 22.41 -1.68
C CYS A 21 -6.22 21.70 -3.02
N SER A 22 -6.88 22.16 -4.09
CA SER A 22 -6.83 21.49 -5.38
C SER A 22 -6.03 22.34 -6.36
N ASP A 23 -4.75 21.98 -6.51
CA ASP A 23 -3.96 22.20 -7.73
C ASP A 23 -3.19 23.53 -7.89
N ASP A 24 -2.39 23.92 -6.89
CA ASP A 24 -1.28 24.88 -7.10
C ASP A 24 0.02 24.15 -7.49
N ALA A 25 0.03 23.62 -8.71
CA ALA A 25 1.28 23.48 -9.45
C ALA A 25 1.74 24.90 -9.83
N PRO A 26 2.98 25.33 -9.51
CA PRO A 26 3.35 26.73 -9.58
C PRO A 26 3.24 27.26 -11.01
N ARG A 27 2.23 28.11 -11.25
CA ARG A 27 2.19 28.99 -12.42
C ARG A 27 2.63 30.39 -11.97
N PRO A 28 3.48 31.10 -12.73
CA PRO A 28 4.15 32.31 -12.22
C PRO A 28 3.27 33.57 -12.13
N ALA A 29 1.93 33.47 -12.14
CA ALA A 29 1.10 34.61 -12.55
C ALA A 29 -0.20 34.90 -11.77
N ASP A 30 -0.66 34.07 -10.82
CA ASP A 30 -1.96 34.35 -10.18
C ASP A 30 -1.80 34.68 -8.69
N ALA A 31 -2.35 35.83 -8.33
CA ALA A 31 -2.10 36.59 -7.11
C ALA A 31 -3.38 36.76 -6.30
N ASP A 32 -3.53 35.98 -5.23
CA ASP A 32 -4.37 36.28 -4.04
C ASP A 32 -4.24 35.21 -2.93
N ALA A 33 -3.07 34.55 -2.84
CA ALA A 33 -2.70 33.56 -1.82
C ALA A 33 -2.46 34.15 -0.40
N GLY A 34 -3.20 35.20 -0.01
CA GLY A 34 -2.98 35.95 1.23
C GLY A 34 -3.78 35.48 2.45
N VAL A 35 -4.73 34.56 2.30
CA VAL A 35 -5.66 34.20 3.40
C VAL A 35 -5.63 32.70 3.75
N CYS A 36 -5.05 31.86 2.89
CA CYS A 36 -4.85 30.45 3.19
C CYS A 36 -3.41 30.26 3.67
N THR A 37 -3.16 30.43 4.98
CA THR A 37 -1.96 29.87 5.60
C THR A 37 -2.13 28.36 5.66
N CYS A 38 -1.98 27.70 4.51
CA CYS A 38 -1.75 26.27 4.50
C CYS A 38 -0.52 26.02 5.37
N PRO A 39 -0.56 25.04 6.29
CA PRO A 39 0.65 24.63 6.97
C PRO A 39 1.71 24.31 5.91
N PRO A 40 3.01 24.55 6.19
CA PRO A 40 4.05 24.21 5.24
C PRO A 40 3.86 22.76 4.80
N ALA A 41 3.85 22.54 3.47
CA ALA A 41 3.70 21.23 2.91
C ALA A 41 4.70 20.27 3.59
N GLU A 42 4.22 19.09 3.99
CA GLU A 42 5.10 18.07 4.55
C GLU A 42 6.24 17.80 3.57
N ALA A 43 7.45 17.63 4.10
CA ALA A 43 8.60 17.34 3.26
C ALA A 43 8.31 16.08 2.43
N PRO A 44 8.61 16.08 1.12
CA PRO A 44 8.37 14.92 0.27
C PRO A 44 8.99 13.66 0.88
N ILE A 45 8.25 12.55 0.88
CA ILE A 45 8.81 11.27 1.29
C ILE A 45 9.93 10.91 0.31
N THR A 46 11.16 10.93 0.79
CA THR A 46 12.34 10.61 -0.02
C THR A 46 12.52 9.11 -0.13
N ALA A 47 13.18 8.67 -1.21
CA ALA A 47 13.56 7.27 -1.42
C ALA A 47 14.45 6.70 -0.30
N SER A 48 15.07 7.55 0.54
CA SER A 48 15.85 7.11 1.70
C SER A 48 15.01 6.63 2.88
N ARG A 49 13.74 7.05 2.96
CA ARG A 49 12.79 6.64 4.02
C ARG A 49 11.96 5.43 3.60
N LEU A 50 11.76 5.23 2.30
CA LEU A 50 11.05 4.07 1.75
C LEU A 50 12.02 2.94 1.42
N HIS A 51 11.73 1.73 1.87
CA HIS A 51 12.50 0.56 1.46
C HIS A 51 11.67 -0.71 1.50
N ARG A 52 12.18 -1.74 0.83
CA ARG A 52 11.52 -3.04 0.70
C ARG A 52 12.19 -4.05 1.61
N VAL A 53 11.38 -4.91 2.23
CA VAL A 53 11.83 -6.02 3.06
C VAL A 53 11.22 -7.30 2.51
N ASP A 54 12.04 -8.33 2.29
CA ASP A 54 11.64 -9.59 1.69
C ASP A 54 11.57 -10.71 2.72
N SER A 55 10.61 -11.62 2.57
CA SER A 55 10.47 -12.82 3.42
C SER A 55 11.57 -13.87 3.19
N GLY A 56 12.40 -13.69 2.15
CA GLY A 56 13.16 -14.77 1.54
C GLY A 56 12.26 -15.70 0.70
N THR A 57 12.89 -16.70 0.07
CA THR A 57 12.21 -17.64 -0.83
C THR A 57 11.55 -18.78 -0.04
N VAL A 58 10.27 -19.00 -0.31
CA VAL A 58 9.48 -20.14 0.17
C VAL A 58 9.22 -21.09 -1.00
N VAL A 59 9.33 -22.40 -0.75
CA VAL A 59 9.03 -23.43 -1.76
C VAL A 59 7.58 -23.87 -1.63
N VAL A 60 6.86 -23.90 -2.74
CA VAL A 60 5.51 -24.48 -2.84
C VAL A 60 5.62 -25.85 -3.50
N PRO A 61 5.45 -26.96 -2.75
CA PRO A 61 5.50 -28.30 -3.32
C PRO A 61 4.42 -28.51 -4.39
N ILE A 62 4.58 -29.56 -5.21
CA ILE A 62 3.54 -29.99 -6.15
C ILE A 62 2.22 -30.22 -5.43
N LEU A 63 1.11 -29.89 -6.10
CA LEU A 63 -0.26 -30.10 -5.61
C LEU A 63 -0.50 -29.58 -4.17
N SER A 64 0.18 -28.51 -3.77
CA SER A 64 0.23 -28.04 -2.39
C SER A 64 0.00 -26.53 -2.27
N ARG A 65 0.06 -26.03 -1.04
CA ARG A 65 -0.03 -24.62 -0.67
C ARG A 65 1.13 -24.23 0.22
N ALA A 66 1.49 -22.97 0.17
CA ALA A 66 2.47 -22.39 1.08
C ALA A 66 2.13 -20.94 1.37
N GLU A 67 2.72 -20.44 2.44
CA GLU A 67 2.52 -19.09 2.95
C GLU A 67 3.88 -18.38 3.01
N ALA A 68 3.89 -17.12 2.63
CA ALA A 68 5.03 -16.23 2.85
C ALA A 68 4.53 -14.97 3.55
N ALA A 69 5.24 -14.55 4.59
CA ALA A 69 4.92 -13.35 5.35
C ALA A 69 6.20 -12.58 5.68
N VAL A 70 6.10 -11.26 5.73
CA VAL A 70 7.20 -10.37 6.10
C VAL A 70 6.64 -9.12 6.78
N ALA A 71 7.30 -8.65 7.83
CA ALA A 71 6.97 -7.39 8.47
C ALA A 71 8.09 -6.37 8.32
N CYS A 72 7.71 -5.11 8.51
CA CYS A 72 8.67 -4.04 8.65
C CYS A 72 9.46 -4.19 9.97
N PRO A 73 10.74 -3.79 9.98
CA PRO A 73 11.53 -3.63 11.21
C PRO A 73 10.79 -2.83 12.28
N ALA A 74 11.12 -3.10 13.54
CA ALA A 74 10.52 -2.41 14.67
C ALA A 74 10.70 -0.89 14.58
N GLY A 75 9.60 -0.15 14.76
CA GLY A 75 9.59 1.31 14.68
C GLY A 75 9.35 1.87 13.28
N GLU A 76 9.21 1.01 12.27
CA GLU A 76 8.86 1.41 10.91
C GLU A 76 7.38 1.15 10.59
N LEU A 77 6.83 1.89 9.63
CA LEU A 77 5.42 1.79 9.23
C LEU A 77 5.28 0.94 7.96
N LEU A 78 4.39 -0.04 7.99
CA LEU A 78 3.98 -0.77 6.79
C LEU A 78 3.09 0.12 5.93
N LEU A 79 3.52 0.37 4.69
CA LEU A 79 2.71 1.09 3.69
C LEU A 79 1.94 0.15 2.76
N GLY A 80 2.37 -1.10 2.65
CA GLY A 80 1.78 -2.12 1.79
C GLY A 80 2.79 -3.20 1.46
N GLY A 81 2.48 -4.01 0.44
CA GLY A 81 3.40 -5.06 0.01
C GLY A 81 3.02 -5.69 -1.32
N SER A 82 3.77 -6.71 -1.67
CA SER A 82 3.62 -7.46 -2.92
C SER A 82 3.93 -8.94 -2.72
N CYS A 83 3.36 -9.75 -3.60
CA CYS A 83 3.56 -11.20 -3.64
C CYS A 83 4.22 -11.55 -4.97
N TYR A 84 5.30 -12.33 -4.91
CA TYR A 84 6.04 -12.77 -6.11
C TYR A 84 5.94 -14.29 -6.26
N ILE A 85 5.87 -14.72 -7.51
CA ILE A 85 5.94 -16.12 -7.93
C ILE A 85 7.09 -16.20 -8.93
N ASP A 86 8.06 -17.05 -8.64
CA ASP A 86 9.19 -17.38 -9.49
C ASP A 86 9.09 -18.87 -9.82
N VAL A 87 8.85 -19.18 -11.09
CA VAL A 87 8.61 -20.53 -11.58
C VAL A 87 9.49 -20.77 -12.79
N ASP A 88 10.06 -21.96 -12.86
CA ASP A 88 10.68 -22.41 -14.11
C ASP A 88 9.60 -22.61 -15.20
N GLU A 89 10.04 -22.68 -16.47
CA GLU A 89 9.11 -22.84 -17.61
C GLU A 89 8.33 -24.16 -17.61
N SER A 90 8.72 -25.13 -16.77
CA SER A 90 8.10 -26.45 -16.68
C SER A 90 6.93 -26.50 -15.70
N VAL A 91 6.94 -25.65 -14.67
CA VAL A 91 5.86 -25.58 -13.67
C VAL A 91 4.70 -24.74 -14.21
N ARG A 92 3.52 -25.36 -14.31
CA ARG A 92 2.27 -24.71 -14.76
C ARG A 92 1.25 -24.72 -13.63
N GLN A 93 0.40 -23.68 -13.56
CA GLN A 93 -0.70 -23.56 -12.59
C GLN A 93 -0.26 -23.22 -11.15
N VAL A 94 0.64 -22.25 -11.01
CA VAL A 94 0.95 -21.61 -9.73
C VAL A 94 0.17 -20.30 -9.64
N TYR A 95 -0.51 -20.07 -8.52
CA TYR A 95 -1.41 -18.92 -8.37
C TYR A 95 -1.34 -18.35 -6.96
N LEU A 96 -1.56 -17.04 -6.89
CA LEU A 96 -1.78 -16.32 -5.65
C LEU A 96 -3.24 -16.51 -5.23
N ARG A 97 -3.46 -17.03 -4.02
CA ARG A 97 -4.79 -17.23 -3.44
C ARG A 97 -5.25 -16.00 -2.67
N GLU A 98 -4.34 -15.41 -1.91
CA GLU A 98 -4.64 -14.31 -1.01
C GLU A 98 -3.39 -13.42 -0.85
N ALA A 99 -3.62 -12.12 -0.76
CA ALA A 99 -2.62 -11.14 -0.37
C ALA A 99 -3.28 -10.10 0.53
N ALA A 100 -2.70 -9.88 1.72
CA ALA A 100 -3.29 -8.98 2.69
C ALA A 100 -2.24 -8.38 3.64
N ILE A 101 -2.55 -7.19 4.15
CA ILE A 101 -1.97 -6.70 5.40
C ILE A 101 -2.58 -7.55 6.51
N THR A 102 -1.76 -8.24 7.29
CA THR A 102 -2.22 -9.41 8.05
C THR A 102 -2.97 -9.04 9.34
N PRO A 103 -4.10 -9.72 9.63
CA PRO A 103 -4.49 -10.03 11.01
C PRO A 103 -4.45 -11.54 11.36
N GLU A 104 -4.33 -12.46 10.39
CA GLU A 104 -4.17 -13.92 10.59
C GLU A 104 -3.47 -14.59 9.39
N PRO A 105 -2.72 -15.71 9.55
CA PRO A 105 -2.67 -16.59 10.72
C PRO A 105 -1.79 -16.08 11.86
N ALA A 106 -1.97 -16.63 13.06
CA ALA A 106 -1.25 -16.25 14.29
C ALA A 106 0.29 -16.34 14.21
N SER A 107 0.82 -16.99 13.17
CA SER A 107 2.26 -17.05 12.87
C SER A 107 2.79 -15.87 12.06
N ALA A 108 1.91 -15.01 11.52
CA ALA A 108 2.32 -13.82 10.81
C ALA A 108 2.65 -12.69 11.80
N PRO A 109 3.68 -11.89 11.52
CA PRO A 109 3.96 -10.72 12.34
C PRO A 109 2.80 -9.72 12.28
N ALA A 110 2.40 -9.19 13.44
CA ALA A 110 1.49 -8.04 13.50
C ALA A 110 2.11 -6.90 12.67
N ASP A 111 1.30 -6.28 11.80
CA ASP A 111 1.75 -5.26 10.83
C ASP A 111 2.67 -5.80 9.72
N GLY A 112 2.42 -7.03 9.28
CA GLY A 112 3.08 -7.67 8.14
C GLY A 112 2.28 -7.65 6.84
N TRP A 113 2.98 -7.94 5.74
CA TRP A 113 2.40 -8.34 4.47
C TRP A 113 2.40 -9.87 4.36
N TYR A 114 1.25 -10.44 4.03
CA TYR A 114 1.02 -11.87 3.93
C TYR A 114 0.57 -12.27 2.52
N CYS A 115 1.08 -13.41 2.06
CA CYS A 115 0.76 -14.01 0.78
C CYS A 115 0.47 -15.51 0.95
N ASN A 116 -0.67 -15.98 0.43
CA ASN A 116 -1.01 -17.40 0.35
C ASN A 116 -0.95 -17.88 -1.10
N TYR A 117 -0.22 -18.96 -1.35
CA TYR A 117 -0.01 -19.49 -2.70
C TYR A 117 -0.57 -20.90 -2.86
N GLY A 118 -0.96 -21.23 -4.08
CA GLY A 118 -1.29 -22.58 -4.49
C GLY A 118 -0.42 -23.01 -5.68
N ASN A 119 0.05 -24.26 -5.65
CA ASN A 119 0.68 -24.93 -6.78
C ASN A 119 -0.18 -26.12 -7.16
N ALA A 120 -0.93 -26.01 -8.26
CA ALA A 120 -1.73 -27.11 -8.80
C ALA A 120 -0.95 -27.95 -9.84
N SER A 121 0.34 -27.64 -10.05
CA SER A 121 1.20 -28.42 -10.92
C SER A 121 1.52 -29.80 -10.33
N ASP A 122 1.60 -30.79 -11.20
CA ASP A 122 2.21 -32.11 -10.95
C ASP A 122 3.64 -32.21 -11.50
N LEU A 123 4.14 -31.14 -12.15
CA LEU A 123 5.42 -31.16 -12.87
C LEU A 123 6.61 -30.63 -12.06
N GLY A 124 6.38 -29.83 -11.02
CA GLY A 124 7.47 -29.30 -10.20
C GLY A 124 7.06 -28.34 -9.09
N THR A 125 8.05 -27.92 -8.31
CA THR A 125 7.88 -27.00 -7.18
C THR A 125 8.00 -25.54 -7.62
N ALA A 126 7.22 -24.65 -7.02
CA ALA A 126 7.34 -23.21 -7.27
C ALA A 126 8.17 -22.53 -6.19
N MET A 127 8.82 -21.42 -6.52
CA MET A 127 9.44 -20.53 -5.55
C MET A 127 8.60 -19.27 -5.42
N VAL A 128 8.31 -18.85 -4.19
CA VAL A 128 7.45 -17.69 -3.92
C VAL A 128 8.03 -16.83 -2.81
N ARG A 129 7.66 -15.56 -2.76
CA ARG A 129 8.08 -14.66 -1.66
C ARG A 129 7.09 -13.51 -1.46
N ALA A 130 6.98 -13.07 -0.21
CA ALA A 130 6.30 -11.84 0.16
C ALA A 130 7.30 -10.70 0.31
N GLN A 131 6.87 -9.48 0.00
CA GLN A 131 7.66 -8.27 0.20
C GLN A 131 6.81 -7.18 0.87
N ALA A 132 7.33 -6.53 1.89
CA ALA A 132 6.73 -5.36 2.53
C ALA A 132 7.42 -4.08 2.03
N LEU A 133 6.64 -3.02 1.85
CA LEU A 133 7.11 -1.66 1.65
C LEU A 133 7.00 -0.91 2.98
N CYS A 134 8.15 -0.49 3.50
CA CYS A 134 8.30 0.08 4.84
C CYS A 134 8.73 1.54 4.76
N LEU A 135 8.14 2.36 5.63
CA LEU A 135 8.49 3.76 5.84
C LEU A 135 9.25 3.90 7.15
N ARG A 136 10.48 4.39 7.05
CA ARG A 136 11.30 4.77 8.19
C ARG A 136 10.91 6.18 8.66
N PRO A 137 10.60 6.37 9.96
CA PRO A 137 10.26 7.68 10.51
C PRO A 137 11.31 8.76 10.21
#